data_AF-A0A0D0CHJ3-F1
#
_entry.id   AF-A0A0D0CHJ3-F1
#
_cell.length_a   1.000
_cell.length_b   1.000
_cell.length_c   1.000
_cell.angle_alpha   90.00
_cell.angle_beta   90.00
_cell.angle_gamma   90.00
#
_symmetry.space_group_name_H-M   'P 1'
#
loop_
_entity.id
_entity.type
_entity.pdbx_description
1 polymer ?
#
loop_
_entity_poly.entity_id
_entity_poly.type
_entity_poly.pdbx_seq_one_letter_code
_entity_poly.pdbx_strand_id
1 'polypeptide(L)'
;VKCHLEPLAIAANATQSDYAHLNVVLIMLVTLYHKFSHPDLDQTVAEAVLCSLEKRWAKADCPVFILAVVLNPFLQLSCFSPQSPYRKFSTLWALVQSTYLWIALVEQPNTEFARLSIATFQILASGQTKG
;
A
#
# COMPACT_ATOMS: atom_id res chain seq x y z
N VAL A 1 13.46 21.60 -15.48
CA VAL A 1 14.28 20.75 -14.58
C VAL A 1 13.79 20.74 -13.14
N LYS A 2 13.67 21.89 -12.44
CA LYS A 2 13.21 21.94 -11.02
C LYS A 2 11.86 21.25 -10.75
N CYS A 3 10.85 21.46 -11.61
CA CYS A 3 9.50 20.93 -11.42
C CYS A 3 9.38 19.39 -11.38
N HIS A 4 10.37 18.65 -11.90
CA HIS A 4 10.36 17.19 -11.94
C HIS A 4 11.23 16.55 -10.84
N LEU A 5 12.28 17.25 -10.40
CA LEU A 5 13.23 16.70 -9.42
C LEU A 5 12.81 16.96 -7.97
N GLU A 6 12.12 18.06 -7.71
CA GLU A 6 11.66 18.42 -6.37
C GLU A 6 10.71 17.36 -5.76
N PRO A 7 9.69 16.83 -6.46
CA PRO A 7 8.86 15.76 -5.91
C PRO A 7 9.64 14.51 -5.56
N LEU A 8 10.64 14.15 -6.38
CA LEU A 8 11.49 12.99 -6.17
C LEU A 8 12.43 13.20 -4.98
N ALA A 9 12.98 14.41 -4.80
CA ALA A 9 13.81 14.75 -3.65
C ALA A 9 13.02 14.70 -2.34
N ILE A 10 11.79 15.23 -2.32
CA ILE A 10 10.90 15.16 -1.15
C ILE A 10 10.60 13.70 -0.81
N ALA A 11 10.26 12.87 -1.81
CA ALA A 11 10.02 11.45 -1.61
C ALA A 11 11.25 10.73 -1.05
N ALA A 12 12.42 10.95 -1.64
CA ALA A 12 13.66 10.35 -1.16
C ALA A 12 13.91 10.71 0.31
N ASN A 13 13.85 12.00 0.66
CA ASN A 13 14.07 12.47 2.03
C ASN A 13 13.05 11.89 3.02
N ALA A 14 11.76 11.84 2.64
CA ALA A 14 10.72 11.28 3.50
C ALA A 14 10.91 9.77 3.72
N THR A 15 11.31 9.02 2.69
CA THR A 15 11.54 7.57 2.79
C THR A 15 12.86 7.18 3.45
N GLN A 16 13.83 8.09 3.51
CA GLN A 16 15.13 7.88 4.19
C GLN A 16 15.14 8.37 5.63
N SER A 17 14.06 9.01 6.09
CA SER A 17 13.91 9.43 7.48
C SER A 17 13.86 8.23 8.43
N ASP A 18 14.39 8.40 9.64
CA ASP A 18 14.30 7.41 10.71
C ASP A 18 12.84 7.07 11.10
N TYR A 19 11.90 7.94 10.72
CA TYR A 19 10.45 7.78 10.92
C TYR A 19 9.71 7.32 9.67
N ALA A 20 10.41 6.79 8.66
CA ALA A 20 9.80 6.28 7.44
C ALA A 20 9.03 4.97 7.70
N HIS A 21 7.80 5.09 8.19
CA HIS A 21 6.87 3.97 8.31
C HIS A 21 6.34 3.53 6.94
N LEU A 22 5.81 2.30 6.85
CA LEU A 22 5.22 1.75 5.62
C LEU A 22 4.16 2.68 4.99
N ASN A 23 3.36 3.35 5.81
CA ASN A 23 2.38 4.33 5.35
C ASN A 23 3.04 5.54 4.67
N VAL A 24 4.17 6.02 5.17
CA VAL A 24 4.92 7.15 4.56
C VAL A 24 5.44 6.72 3.19
N VAL A 25 6.08 5.55 3.11
CA VAL A 25 6.60 5.01 1.85
C VAL A 25 5.48 4.86 0.81
N LEU A 26 4.34 4.30 1.23
CA LEU A 26 3.19 4.13 0.34
C LEU A 26 2.61 5.46 -0.12
N ILE A 27 2.39 6.41 0.80
CA ILE A 27 1.87 7.74 0.47
C ILE A 27 2.81 8.44 -0.51
N MET A 28 4.13 8.33 -0.35
CA MET A 28 5.09 8.92 -1.29
C MET A 28 5.01 8.25 -2.66
N LEU A 29 4.91 6.92 -2.75
CA LEU A 29 4.74 6.23 -4.04
C LEU A 29 3.45 6.67 -4.76
N VAL A 30 2.32 6.72 -4.05
CA VAL A 30 1.03 7.17 -4.61
C VAL A 30 1.09 8.64 -5.03
N THR A 31 1.68 9.50 -4.21
CA THR A 31 1.82 10.94 -4.50
C THR A 31 2.65 11.16 -5.76
N LEU A 32 3.78 10.46 -5.90
CA LEU A 32 4.59 10.52 -7.11
C LEU A 32 3.82 10.00 -8.32
N TYR A 33 3.16 8.84 -8.21
CA TYR A 33 2.39 8.27 -9.31
C TYR A 33 1.30 9.25 -9.78
N HIS A 34 0.53 9.82 -8.86
CA HIS A 34 -0.50 10.80 -9.17
C HIS A 34 0.09 12.07 -9.82
N LYS A 35 1.18 12.60 -9.28
CA LYS A 35 1.85 13.79 -9.82
C LYS A 35 2.31 13.57 -11.26
N PHE A 36 2.96 12.44 -11.53
CA PHE A 36 3.50 12.11 -12.86
C PHE A 36 2.45 11.54 -13.82
N SER A 37 1.24 11.23 -13.36
CA SER A 37 0.09 10.90 -14.23
C SER A 37 -0.63 12.14 -14.78
N HIS A 38 -0.27 13.34 -14.31
CA HIS A 38 -0.94 14.57 -14.74
C HIS A 38 -0.48 14.98 -16.15
N PRO A 39 -1.40 15.31 -17.08
CA PRO A 39 -1.07 15.63 -18.48
C PRO A 39 -0.25 16.91 -18.68
N ASP A 40 -0.05 17.73 -17.63
CA ASP A 40 0.62 19.03 -17.73
C ASP A 40 2.15 18.91 -17.65
N LEU A 41 2.67 17.69 -17.45
CA LEU A 41 4.10 17.42 -17.37
C LEU A 41 4.64 16.99 -18.73
N ASP A 42 5.96 17.18 -18.91
CA ASP A 42 6.67 16.60 -20.03
C ASP A 42 6.41 15.09 -20.11
N GLN A 43 5.76 14.67 -21.20
CA GLN A 43 5.26 13.32 -21.37
C GLN A 43 6.38 12.27 -21.35
N THR A 44 7.54 12.60 -21.93
CA THR A 44 8.70 11.69 -21.94
C THR A 44 9.25 11.49 -20.54
N VAL A 45 9.35 12.56 -19.75
CA VAL A 45 9.79 12.48 -18.35
C VAL A 45 8.76 11.73 -17.49
N ALA A 46 7.47 12.05 -17.67
CA ALA A 46 6.37 11.41 -16.96
C ALA A 46 6.36 9.90 -17.18
N GLU A 47 6.42 9.45 -18.43
CA GLU A 47 6.46 8.03 -18.80
C GLU A 47 7.66 7.31 -18.18
N ALA A 48 8.85 7.92 -18.24
CA ALA A 48 10.05 7.33 -17.66
C ALA A 48 9.93 7.16 -16.13
N VAL A 49 9.37 8.15 -15.43
CA VAL A 49 9.16 8.09 -13.99
C VAL A 49 8.08 7.06 -13.63
N LEU A 50 6.93 7.05 -14.33
CA LEU A 50 5.86 6.08 -14.11
C LEU A 50 6.36 4.65 -14.33
N CYS A 51 7.09 4.40 -15.42
CA CYS A 51 7.71 3.09 -15.67
C CYS A 51 8.69 2.69 -14.55
N SER A 52 9.45 3.65 -14.01
CA SER A 52 10.35 3.42 -12.88
C SER A 52 9.59 3.10 -11.59
N LEU A 53 8.48 3.78 -11.32
CA LEU A 53 7.62 3.54 -10.16
C LEU A 53 6.95 2.16 -10.25
N GLU A 54 6.40 1.79 -11.41
CA GLU A 54 5.79 0.48 -11.63
C GLU A 54 6.80 -0.66 -11.47
N LYS A 55 8.03 -0.50 -11.97
CA LYS A 55 9.12 -1.46 -11.76
C LYS A 55 9.48 -1.63 -10.29
N ARG A 56 9.47 -0.54 -9.51
CA ARG A 56 9.71 -0.61 -8.06
C ARG A 56 8.54 -1.25 -7.33
N TRP A 57 7.30 -0.90 -7.69
CA TRP A 57 6.10 -1.50 -7.14
C TRP A 57 6.07 -3.01 -7.37
N ALA A 58 6.36 -3.47 -8.59
CA ALA A 58 6.40 -4.90 -8.93
C ALA A 58 7.45 -5.69 -8.13
N LYS A 59 8.51 -5.03 -7.64
CA LYS A 59 9.56 -5.64 -6.80
C LYS A 59 9.32 -5.46 -5.30
N ALA A 60 8.42 -4.56 -4.91
CA ALA A 60 8.10 -4.30 -3.52
C ALA A 60 7.23 -5.44 -2.97
N ASP A 61 7.28 -5.64 -1.65
CA ASP A 61 6.39 -6.53 -0.93
C ASP A 61 4.96 -5.95 -0.90
N CYS A 62 4.31 -5.87 -2.07
CA CYS A 62 2.98 -5.32 -2.28
C CYS A 62 1.95 -5.77 -1.22
N PRO A 63 1.93 -7.04 -0.75
CA PRO A 63 1.02 -7.46 0.31
C PRO A 63 1.09 -6.62 1.58
N VAL A 64 2.29 -6.24 2.05
CA VAL A 64 2.45 -5.48 3.29
C VAL A 64 1.88 -4.07 3.15
N PHE A 65 2.07 -3.46 1.98
CA PHE A 65 1.54 -2.12 1.69
C PHE A 65 0.02 -2.13 1.52
N ILE A 66 -0.54 -3.16 0.87
CA ILE A 66 -1.99 -3.32 0.74
C ILE A 66 -2.61 -3.50 2.13
N LEU A 67 -2.02 -4.33 3.00
CA LEU A 67 -2.49 -4.49 4.37
C LEU A 67 -2.39 -3.18 5.16
N ALA A 68 -1.32 -2.40 4.98
CA ALA A 68 -1.17 -1.10 5.62
C ALA A 68 -2.30 -0.13 5.25
N VAL A 69 -2.77 -0.13 3.98
CA VAL A 69 -3.97 0.64 3.56
C VAL A 69 -5.22 0.14 4.25
N VAL A 70 -5.45 -1.17 4.24
CA VAL A 70 -6.66 -1.78 4.78
C VAL A 70 -6.78 -1.55 6.29
N LEU A 71 -5.65 -1.57 7.00
CA LEU A 71 -5.56 -1.32 8.44
C LEU A 71 -5.58 0.17 8.80
N ASN A 72 -5.35 1.07 7.84
CA ASN A 72 -5.41 2.50 8.10
C ASN A 72 -6.87 2.94 8.28
N PRO A 73 -7.26 3.47 9.45
CA PRO A 73 -8.65 3.79 9.77
C PRO A 73 -9.26 4.86 8.85
N PHE A 74 -8.44 5.69 8.22
CA PHE A 74 -8.88 6.76 7.33
C PHE A 74 -9.03 6.31 5.86
N LEU A 75 -8.37 5.22 5.47
CA LEU A 75 -8.37 4.72 4.09
C LEU A 75 -9.26 3.48 3.95
N GLN A 76 -8.93 2.42 4.69
CA GLN A 76 -9.63 1.13 4.70
C GLN A 76 -9.94 0.63 3.27
N LEU A 77 -11.17 0.17 3.04
CA LEU A 77 -11.60 -0.36 1.74
C LEU A 77 -12.04 0.72 0.74
N SER A 78 -12.12 1.99 1.16
CA SER A 78 -12.60 3.09 0.31
C SER A 78 -11.66 3.35 -0.87
N CYS A 79 -10.36 3.10 -0.70
CA CYS A 79 -9.35 3.27 -1.75
C CYS A 79 -9.41 2.22 -2.86
N PHE A 80 -10.15 1.13 -2.67
CA PHE A 80 -10.29 0.07 -3.65
C PHE A 80 -11.61 0.21 -4.40
N SER A 81 -11.57 -0.03 -5.71
CA SER A 81 -12.78 -0.09 -6.53
C SER A 81 -13.77 -1.13 -5.99
N PRO A 82 -15.09 -0.96 -6.17
CA PRO A 82 -16.08 -1.90 -5.64
C PRO A 82 -15.88 -3.35 -6.10
N GLN A 83 -15.31 -3.55 -7.30
CA GLN A 83 -15.03 -4.85 -7.89
C GLN A 83 -13.64 -5.40 -7.51
N SER A 84 -12.85 -4.64 -6.76
CA SER A 84 -11.49 -5.03 -6.40
C SER A 84 -11.46 -6.32 -5.57
N PRO A 85 -10.58 -7.28 -5.87
CA PRO A 85 -10.44 -8.49 -5.07
C PRO A 85 -10.01 -8.18 -3.63
N TYR A 86 -9.36 -7.03 -3.39
CA TYR A 86 -8.91 -6.58 -2.07
C TYR A 86 -10.05 -6.11 -1.15
N ARG A 87 -11.30 -6.09 -1.63
CA ARG A 87 -12.48 -5.93 -0.77
C ARG A 87 -13.01 -7.25 -0.21
N LYS A 88 -12.54 -8.39 -0.73
CA LYS A 88 -13.00 -9.72 -0.32
C LYS A 88 -12.16 -10.21 0.86
N PHE A 89 -12.84 -10.73 1.88
CA PHE A 89 -12.19 -11.31 3.05
C PHE A 89 -11.18 -12.41 2.70
N SER A 90 -11.50 -13.31 1.77
CA SER A 90 -10.60 -14.40 1.36
C SER A 90 -9.26 -13.88 0.83
N THR A 91 -9.29 -12.84 -0.01
CA THR A 91 -8.08 -12.19 -0.53
C THR A 91 -7.30 -11.52 0.58
N LEU A 92 -7.97 -10.75 1.44
CA LEU A 92 -7.33 -10.07 2.56
C LEU A 92 -6.67 -11.07 3.52
N TRP A 93 -7.34 -12.17 3.81
CA TRP A 93 -6.82 -13.24 4.65
C TRP A 93 -5.58 -13.90 4.04
N ALA A 94 -5.61 -14.19 2.74
CA ALA A 94 -4.44 -14.73 2.04
C ALA A 94 -3.24 -13.76 2.08
N LEU A 95 -3.48 -12.45 2.00
CA LEU A 95 -2.44 -11.43 2.17
C LEU A 95 -1.87 -11.43 3.59
N VAL A 96 -2.72 -11.53 4.62
CA VAL A 96 -2.29 -11.62 6.02
C VAL A 96 -1.39 -12.84 6.23
N GLN A 97 -1.80 -14.01 5.74
CA GLN A 97 -1.02 -15.24 5.87
C GLN A 97 0.33 -15.14 5.16
N SER A 98 0.33 -14.64 3.92
CA SER A 98 1.56 -14.48 3.13
C SER A 98 2.53 -13.49 3.79
N THR A 99 1.99 -12.38 4.29
CA THR A 99 2.79 -11.34 4.97
C THR A 99 3.33 -11.85 6.31
N TYR A 100 2.51 -12.56 7.09
CA TYR A 100 2.93 -13.15 8.36
C TYR A 100 4.08 -14.14 8.15
N LEU A 101 3.96 -15.04 7.16
CA LEU A 101 5.02 -16.01 6.83
C LEU A 101 6.32 -15.32 6.41
N TRP A 102 6.22 -14.24 5.63
CA TRP A 102 7.38 -13.46 5.22
C TRP A 102 8.07 -12.77 6.41
N ILE A 103 7.31 -12.15 7.33
CA ILE A 103 7.86 -11.49 8.52
C ILE A 103 8.40 -12.50 9.53
N ALA A 104 7.65 -13.56 9.82
CA ALA A 104 7.96 -14.54 10.86
C ALA A 104 8.97 -15.61 10.40
N LEU A 105 9.45 -15.54 9.15
CA LEU A 105 10.47 -16.41 8.58
C LEU A 105 10.18 -17.92 8.74
N VAL A 106 8.90 -18.36 8.67
CA VAL A 106 8.40 -19.74 8.36
C VAL A 106 7.16 -20.16 9.18
N GLU A 107 6.83 -19.52 10.30
CA GLU A 107 5.68 -19.96 11.12
C GLU A 107 4.32 -19.50 10.58
N GLN A 108 3.35 -20.41 10.55
CA GLN A 108 1.95 -20.04 10.27
C GLN A 108 1.37 -19.24 11.43
N PRO A 109 0.39 -18.35 11.19
CA PRO A 109 -0.25 -17.62 12.27
C PRO A 109 -0.90 -18.61 13.24
N ASN A 110 -0.58 -18.48 14.54
CA ASN A 110 -1.17 -19.35 15.56
C ASN A 110 -2.69 -19.11 15.70
N THR A 111 -3.38 -20.02 16.38
CA THR A 111 -4.85 -19.99 16.48
C THR A 111 -5.39 -18.71 17.15
N GLU A 112 -4.62 -18.12 18.07
CA GLU A 112 -4.99 -16.88 18.75
C GLU A 112 -4.91 -15.68 17.81
N PHE A 113 -3.79 -15.51 17.11
CA PHE A 113 -3.61 -14.50 16.08
C PHE A 113 -4.66 -14.62 14.99
N ALA A 114 -4.95 -15.86 14.56
CA ALA A 114 -5.97 -16.13 13.56
C ALA A 114 -7.36 -15.67 14.03
N ARG A 115 -7.76 -16.03 15.25
CA ARG A 115 -9.06 -15.64 15.81
C ARG A 115 -9.22 -14.12 15.88
N LEU A 116 -8.21 -13.41 16.40
CA LEU A 116 -8.25 -11.94 16.57
C LEU A 116 -8.25 -11.20 15.21
N SER A 117 -7.49 -11.71 14.25
CA SER A 117 -7.36 -11.10 12.93
C SER A 117 -8.61 -11.35 12.08
N ILE A 118 -9.16 -12.57 12.09
CA ILE A 118 -10.37 -12.91 11.31
C ILE A 118 -11.53 -11.97 11.66
N ALA A 119 -11.80 -11.75 12.95
CA ALA A 119 -12.87 -10.85 13.38
C ALA A 119 -12.66 -9.42 12.85
N THR A 120 -11.44 -8.90 12.94
CA THR A 120 -11.08 -7.55 12.46
C THR A 120 -11.27 -7.42 10.95
N PHE A 121 -10.74 -8.36 10.16
CA PHE A 121 -10.85 -8.31 8.70
C PHE A 121 -12.26 -8.61 8.18
N GLN A 122 -13.07 -9.39 8.91
CA GLN A 122 -14.49 -9.57 8.60
C GLN A 122 -15.28 -8.28 8.81
N ILE A 123 -15.04 -7.56 9.93
CA ILE A 123 -15.66 -6.27 10.20
C ILE A 123 -15.30 -5.28 9.09
N LEU A 124 -14.00 -5.15 8.77
CA LEU A 124 -13.52 -4.28 7.69
C LEU A 124 -14.15 -4.64 6.34
N ALA A 125 -14.21 -5.93 5.97
CA ALA A 125 -14.81 -6.40 4.72
C ALA A 125 -16.33 -6.19 4.63
N SER A 126 -17.04 -6.22 5.76
CA SER A 126 -18.48 -6.01 5.82
C SER A 126 -18.91 -4.55 5.66
N GLY A 127 -17.97 -3.60 5.65
CA GLY A 127 -18.25 -2.17 5.62
C GLY A 127 -18.95 -1.64 6.88
N GLN A 128 -19.04 -2.46 7.93
CA GLN A 128 -19.60 -2.09 9.23
C GLN A 128 -18.51 -1.38 10.05
N THR A 129 -18.17 -0.14 9.69
CA THR A 129 -17.46 0.72 10.64
C THR A 129 -18.46 1.06 11.74
N LYS A 130 -18.22 0.58 12.97
CA LYS A 130 -18.98 1.04 14.14
C LYS A 130 -18.99 2.57 14.13
N GLY A 131 -20.20 3.14 14.13
CA GLY A 131 -20.41 4.57 14.36
C GLY A 131 -19.99 4.97 15.76
#